data_AF-A0A7J8PYU8-F1
#
_entry.id   AF-A0A7J8PYU8-F1
#
_cell.length_a   1.000
_cell.length_b   1.000
_cell.length_c   1.000
_cell.angle_alpha   90.00
_cell.angle_beta   90.00
_cell.angle_gamma   90.00
#
_symmetry.space_group_name_H-M   'P 1'
#
loop_
_entity.id
_entity.type
_entity.pdbx_description
1 polymer ?
#
loop_
_entity_poly.entity_id
_entity_poly.type
_entity_poly.pdbx_seq_one_letter_code
_entity_poly.pdbx_strand_id
1 'polypeptide(L)'
;GFKRETRFTSKCPANEIIHKIEEAAKPLGFDVHKKNYKMRLQNLKAGRKGNLNVATEIFQVAPSLHMVEVRKAKGDTLEFNTFYKSLSTCLEDVVWKTEEDMKEVH
;
A
#
# COMPACT_ATOMS: atom_id res chain seq x y z
N GLY A 1 -0.52 -11.61 -17.14
CA GLY A 1 -1.39 -10.42 -17.01
C GLY A 1 -0.87 -9.56 -15.85
N PHE A 2 -0.77 -8.24 -16.04
CA PHE A 2 -0.19 -7.35 -15.02
C PHE A 2 -1.00 -7.41 -13.71
N LYS A 3 -0.35 -7.90 -12.63
CA LYS A 3 -0.94 -8.01 -11.28
C LYS A 3 -1.44 -6.61 -10.86
N ARG A 4 -2.76 -6.50 -10.62
CA ARG A 4 -3.42 -5.26 -10.17
C ARG A 4 -3.47 -5.15 -8.65
N GLU A 5 -2.84 -6.11 -7.97
CA GLU A 5 -2.82 -6.25 -6.52
C GLU A 5 -1.45 -6.73 -6.09
N THR A 6 -1.06 -6.27 -4.91
CA THR A 6 0.19 -6.64 -4.25
C THR A 6 -0.10 -6.77 -2.75
N ARG A 7 0.66 -7.62 -2.09
CA ARG A 7 0.46 -7.95 -0.68
C ARG A 7 1.80 -7.93 0.03
N PHE A 8 1.79 -7.45 1.26
CA PHE A 8 2.91 -7.58 2.19
C PHE A 8 2.38 -7.91 3.58
N THR A 9 3.24 -8.47 4.43
CA THR A 9 2.91 -8.74 5.84
C THR A 9 3.62 -7.75 6.75
N SER A 10 3.09 -7.56 7.95
CA SER A 10 3.65 -6.68 8.97
C SER A 10 3.34 -7.22 10.35
N LYS A 11 4.30 -7.05 11.29
CA LYS A 11 4.09 -7.34 12.71
C LYS A 11 3.54 -6.14 13.50
N CYS A 12 3.46 -4.97 12.88
CA CYS A 12 2.88 -3.79 13.50
C CYS A 12 1.37 -4.01 13.74
N PRO A 13 0.81 -3.39 14.79
CA PRO A 13 -0.63 -3.29 14.98
C PRO A 13 -1.33 -2.64 13.76
N ALA A 14 -2.56 -3.08 13.46
CA ALA A 14 -3.30 -2.61 12.28
C ALA A 14 -3.49 -1.08 12.24
N ASN A 15 -3.70 -0.43 13.39
CA ASN A 15 -3.80 1.02 13.51
C ASN A 15 -2.49 1.74 13.14
N GLU A 16 -1.33 1.19 13.53
CA GLU A 16 -0.03 1.74 13.16
C GLU A 16 0.22 1.61 11.66
N ILE A 17 -0.14 0.47 11.07
CA ILE A 17 -0.06 0.25 9.62
C ILE A 17 -0.92 1.27 8.87
N ILE A 18 -2.17 1.48 9.30
CA ILE A 18 -3.09 2.48 8.73
C ILE A 18 -2.46 3.87 8.78
N HIS A 19 -1.92 4.25 9.94
CA HIS A 19 -1.31 5.56 10.15
C HIS A 19 -0.10 5.75 9.23
N LYS A 20 0.78 4.75 9.12
CA LYS A 20 1.96 4.83 8.25
C LYS A 20 1.61 4.89 6.76
N ILE A 21 0.60 4.14 6.32
CA ILE A 21 0.10 4.23 4.93
C ILE A 21 -0.46 5.62 4.64
N GLU A 22 -1.22 6.20 5.57
CA GLU A 22 -1.76 7.55 5.42
C GLU A 22 -0.66 8.62 5.33
N GLU A 23 0.31 8.58 6.24
CA GLU A 23 1.44 9.52 6.27
C GLU A 23 2.32 9.40 5.01
N ALA A 24 2.47 8.20 4.46
CA ALA A 24 3.18 7.99 3.19
C ALA A 24 2.37 8.50 1.98
N ALA A 25 1.04 8.41 2.01
CA ALA A 25 0.19 8.74 0.87
C ALA A 25 -0.14 10.23 0.74
N LYS A 26 -0.28 10.96 1.86
CA LYS A 26 -0.52 12.41 1.87
C LYS A 26 0.52 13.22 1.05
N PRO A 27 1.84 13.07 1.24
CA PRO A 27 2.84 13.83 0.47
C PRO A 27 2.86 13.43 -1.01
N LEU A 28 2.34 12.25 -1.36
CA LEU A 28 2.17 11.81 -2.75
C LEU A 28 0.94 12.44 -3.43
N GLY A 29 0.17 13.29 -2.74
CA GLY A 29 -1.01 13.98 -3.27
C GLY A 29 -2.27 13.11 -3.27
N PHE A 30 -2.30 12.05 -2.46
CA PHE A 30 -3.47 11.20 -2.28
C PHE A 30 -4.29 11.65 -1.09
N ASP A 31 -5.61 11.69 -1.29
CA ASP A 31 -6.57 11.80 -0.21
C ASP A 31 -6.92 10.40 0.32
N VAL A 32 -7.00 10.26 1.64
CA VAL A 32 -7.05 8.96 2.33
C VAL A 32 -8.35 8.84 3.12
N HIS A 33 -9.22 7.96 2.65
CA HIS A 33 -10.48 7.64 3.32
C HIS A 33 -10.36 6.32 4.06
N LYS A 34 -10.44 6.38 5.40
CA LYS A 34 -10.33 5.20 6.29
C LYS A 34 -11.73 4.71 6.70
N LYS A 35 -11.94 3.40 6.68
CA LYS A 35 -13.15 2.73 7.20
C LYS A 35 -12.76 1.40 7.85
N ASN A 36 -12.66 1.39 9.17
CA ASN A 36 -12.16 0.26 9.96
C ASN A 36 -10.77 -0.18 9.47
N TYR A 37 -10.63 -1.40 8.95
CA TYR A 37 -9.39 -1.98 8.41
C TYR A 37 -9.24 -1.82 6.90
N LYS A 38 -10.08 -1.00 6.27
CA LYS A 38 -10.05 -0.70 4.84
C LYS A 38 -9.70 0.77 4.64
N MET A 39 -8.92 1.07 3.61
CA MET A 39 -8.66 2.44 3.18
C MET A 39 -8.84 2.58 1.68
N ARG A 40 -9.20 3.79 1.27
CA ARG A 40 -9.26 4.20 -0.14
C ARG A 40 -8.37 5.41 -0.30
N LEU A 41 -7.37 5.29 -1.16
CA LEU A 41 -6.46 6.36 -1.52
C LEU A 41 -6.84 6.85 -2.92
N GLN A 42 -7.14 8.13 -3.03
CA GLN A 42 -7.53 8.76 -4.28
C GLN A 42 -6.53 9.85 -4.62
N ASN A 43 -5.87 9.73 -5.77
CA ASN A 43 -5.04 10.81 -6.26
C ASN A 43 -5.93 12.00 -6.63
N LEU A 44 -5.66 13.17 -6.06
CA LEU A 44 -6.42 14.39 -6.35
C LEU A 44 -6.11 14.93 -7.75
N LYS A 45 -4.91 14.65 -8.27
CA LYS A 45 -4.50 15.02 -9.63
C LYS A 45 -4.90 13.92 -10.62
N ALA A 46 -5.62 14.32 -11.66
CA ALA A 46 -5.95 13.42 -12.76
C ALA A 46 -4.70 13.10 -13.58
N GLY A 47 -4.39 11.81 -13.69
CA GLY A 47 -3.33 11.29 -14.54
C GLY A 47 -3.79 11.11 -15.99
N ARG A 48 -2.96 10.45 -16.81
CA ARG A 48 -3.26 10.22 -18.24
C ARG A 48 -4.56 9.42 -18.46
N LYS A 49 -4.95 8.59 -17.49
CA LYS A 49 -6.21 7.81 -17.50
C LYS A 49 -7.19 8.24 -16.41
N GLY A 50 -7.15 9.51 -16.02
CA GLY A 50 -7.92 10.05 -14.90
C GLY A 50 -7.28 9.76 -13.54
N ASN A 51 -8.04 9.98 -12.47
CA ASN A 51 -7.55 9.82 -11.10
C ASN A 51 -7.22 8.36 -10.79
N LEU A 52 -6.03 8.13 -10.22
CA LEU A 52 -5.64 6.84 -9.67
C LEU A 52 -6.38 6.61 -8.36
N ASN A 53 -7.13 5.51 -8.28
CA ASN A 53 -7.78 5.06 -7.06
C ASN A 53 -7.18 3.73 -6.62
N VAL A 54 -6.73 3.68 -5.38
CA VAL A 54 -6.15 2.52 -4.73
C VAL A 54 -7.02 2.14 -3.54
N ALA A 55 -7.33 0.86 -3.40
CA ALA A 55 -7.98 0.29 -2.23
C ALA A 55 -6.94 -0.50 -1.45
N THR A 56 -6.93 -0.35 -0.13
CA THR A 56 -6.10 -1.16 0.75
C THR A 56 -6.96 -1.84 1.80
N GLU A 57 -6.63 -3.07 2.14
CA GLU A 57 -7.32 -3.82 3.19
C GLU A 57 -6.29 -4.55 4.06
N ILE A 58 -6.52 -4.51 5.37
CA ILE A 58 -5.67 -5.16 6.36
C ILE A 58 -6.43 -6.35 6.92
N PHE A 59 -5.78 -7.51 6.85
CA PHE A 59 -6.29 -8.78 7.35
C PHE A 59 -5.39 -9.24 8.49
N GLN A 60 -5.96 -9.58 9.64
CA GLN A 60 -5.21 -10.25 10.68
C GLN A 60 -5.06 -11.73 10.29
N VAL A 61 -3.83 -12.18 10.03
CA VAL A 61 -3.53 -13.55 9.61
C VAL A 61 -2.94 -14.39 10.76
N ALA A 62 -2.42 -13.74 11.79
CA ALA A 62 -2.05 -14.33 13.08
C ALA A 62 -2.17 -13.28 14.20
N PRO A 63 -2.11 -13.66 15.50
CA PRO A 63 -2.27 -12.73 16.62
C PRO A 63 -1.36 -11.48 16.55
N SER A 64 -0.14 -11.65 16.05
CA SER A 64 0.85 -10.57 15.88
C SER A 64 1.28 -10.39 14.41
N LEU A 65 0.45 -10.81 13.45
CA LEU A 65 0.78 -10.72 12.03
C LEU A 65 -0.44 -10.24 11.24
N HIS A 66 -0.23 -9.15 10.52
CA HIS A 66 -1.22 -8.54 9.65
C HIS A 66 -0.73 -8.62 8.21
N MET A 67 -1.63 -8.98 7.29
CA MET A 67 -1.40 -8.91 5.86
C MET A 67 -2.09 -7.65 5.33
N VAL A 68 -1.36 -6.85 4.56
CA VAL A 68 -1.89 -5.68 3.88
C VAL A 68 -1.99 -6.00 2.40
N GLU A 69 -3.19 -5.93 1.86
CA GLU A 69 -3.44 -5.98 0.43
C GLU A 69 -3.59 -4.56 -0.11
N VAL A 70 -2.89 -4.26 -1.21
CA VAL A 70 -2.97 -3.01 -1.95
C VAL A 70 -3.43 -3.31 -3.36
N ARG A 71 -4.57 -2.75 -3.76
CA ARG A 71 -5.24 -3.04 -5.02
C ARG A 71 -5.54 -1.78 -5.82
N LYS A 72 -5.22 -1.81 -7.12
CA LYS A 72 -5.64 -0.77 -8.05
C LYS A 72 -7.14 -0.88 -8.36
N ALA A 73 -7.92 0.11 -7.95
CA ALA A 73 -9.36 0.18 -8.22
C ALA A 73 -9.65 0.87 -9.57
N LYS A 74 -8.97 1.99 -9.88
CA LYS A 74 -9.13 2.77 -11.13
C LYS A 74 -7.82 3.50 -11.46
N GLY A 75 -7.65 3.91 -12.71
CA GLY A 75 -6.51 4.72 -13.17
C GLY A 75 -5.40 3.93 -13.86
N ASP A 76 -4.27 4.60 -14.11
CA ASP A 76 -3.19 4.02 -14.90
C ASP A 76 -2.34 3.01 -14.11
N THR A 77 -1.87 1.97 -14.78
CA THR A 77 -1.07 0.92 -14.13
C THR A 77 0.36 1.38 -13.83
N LEU A 78 0.95 2.27 -14.65
CA LEU A 78 2.27 2.81 -14.36
C LEU A 78 2.23 3.74 -13.15
N GLU A 79 1.21 4.59 -13.05
CA GLU A 79 0.97 5.43 -11.87
C GLU A 79 0.79 4.58 -10.60
N PHE A 80 0.05 3.48 -10.69
CA PHE A 80 -0.06 2.52 -9.59
C PHE A 80 1.28 1.90 -9.19
N ASN A 81 2.10 1.48 -10.15
CA ASN A 81 3.40 0.89 -9.87
C ASN A 81 4.34 1.91 -9.22
N THR A 82 4.35 3.16 -9.69
CA THR A 82 5.14 4.23 -9.08
C THR A 82 4.66 4.53 -7.66
N PHE A 83 3.35 4.66 -7.46
CA PHE A 83 2.76 4.84 -6.14
C PHE A 83 3.14 3.70 -5.20
N TYR A 84 3.00 2.45 -5.63
CA TYR A 84 3.32 1.28 -4.81
C TYR A 84 4.80 1.23 -4.45
N LYS A 85 5.70 1.56 -5.40
CA LYS A 85 7.14 1.67 -5.10
C LYS A 85 7.40 2.71 -4.02
N SER A 86 6.88 3.93 -4.16
CA SER A 86 7.04 4.98 -3.14
C SER A 86 6.46 4.56 -1.79
N LEU A 87 5.25 3.98 -1.79
CA LEU A 87 4.62 3.47 -0.58
C LEU A 87 5.48 2.38 0.08
N SER A 88 5.99 1.43 -0.70
CA SER A 88 6.82 0.34 -0.18
C SER A 88 8.13 0.84 0.43
N THR A 89 8.74 1.89 -0.12
CA THR A 89 9.93 2.54 0.45
C THR A 89 9.59 3.23 1.78
N CYS A 90 8.45 3.94 1.85
CA CYS A 90 8.01 4.57 3.10
C CYS A 90 7.60 3.56 4.18
N LEU A 91 7.23 2.34 3.78
CA LEU A 91 6.82 1.25 4.67
C LEU A 91 7.93 0.23 4.90
N GLU A 92 9.18 0.49 4.51
CA GLU A 92 10.28 -0.45 4.67
C GLU A 92 10.46 -0.90 6.14
N ASP A 93 10.22 0.02 7.08
CA ASP A 93 10.26 -0.26 8.53
C ASP A 93 9.04 -1.06 9.05
N VAL A 94 8.05 -1.29 8.20
CA VAL A 94 6.75 -1.92 8.53
C VAL A 94 6.59 -3.27 7.86
N VAL A 95 7.16 -3.40 6.66
CA VAL A 95 7.11 -4.62 5.86
C VAL A 95 7.97 -5.68 6.56
N TRP A 96 7.32 -6.77 6.93
CA TRP A 96 8.01 -7.96 7.38
C TRP A 96 8.68 -8.63 6.19
N LYS A 97 10.00 -8.42 6.04
CA LYS A 97 10.82 -9.15 5.08
C LYS A 97 11.26 -10.47 5.72
N THR A 98 10.96 -11.59 5.08
CA THR A 98 11.60 -12.88 5.40
C THR A 98 13.04 -12.88 4.88
N GLU A 99 13.96 -13.64 5.47
CA GLU A 99 15.40 -13.66 5.10
C GLU A 99 15.65 -13.96 3.60
N GLU A 100 14.68 -14.53 2.89
CA GLU A 100 14.73 -14.76 1.44
C GLU A 100 14.60 -13.48 0.59
N ASP A 101 13.89 -12.43 1.06
CA ASP A 101 13.77 -11.13 0.36
C ASP A 101 15.08 -10.30 0.41
N MET A 102 16.01 -10.66 1.30
CA MET A 102 17.31 -9.99 1.42
C MET A 102 18.39 -10.56 0.47
N LYS A 103 18.07 -11.58 -0.34
CA LYS A 103 19.02 -12.20 -1.29
C LYS A 103 18.99 -11.62 -2.71
N GLU A 104 18.05 -10.75 -3.07
CA GLU A 104 17.99 -10.10 -4.39
C GLU A 104 18.60 -8.68 -4.39
N VAL A 105 19.58 -8.42 -3.53
CA VAL A 105 20.45 -7.24 -3.62
C VAL A 105 21.90 -7.70 -3.54
N HIS A 106 22.38 -8.41 -4.55
CA HIS A 106 23.80 -8.60 -4.87
C HIS A 106 23.97 -8.62 -6.38
#